data_AF-A0A7Y0R0C9-F1
#
_entry.id   AF-A0A7Y0R0C9-F1
#
_cell.length_a   1.000
_cell.length_b   1.000
_cell.length_c   1.000
_cell.angle_alpha   90.00
_cell.angle_beta   90.00
_cell.angle_gamma   90.00
#
_symmetry.space_group_name_H-M   'P 1'
#
loop_
_entity.id
_entity.type
_entity.pdbx_description
1 polymer ?
#
loop_
_entity_poly.entity_id
_entity_poly.type
_entity_poly.pdbx_seq_one_letter_code
_entity_poly.pdbx_strand_id
1 'polypeptide(L)' 'MSTKFLVTSEWEAAQQIEQHFRKKPIAAGRDPKTGWRFWYVKGKRCVMKPNRTQTANGTPQFLVTVE' A
#
# COMPACT_ATOMS: atom_id res chain seq x y z
N MET A 1 -11.45 0.58 -12.94
CA MET A 1 -10.02 0.89 -12.71
C MET A 1 -9.69 0.55 -11.27
N SER A 2 -8.59 -0.17 -11.00
CA SER A 2 -8.14 -0.40 -9.61
C SER A 2 -7.42 0.86 -9.13
N THR A 3 -7.76 1.37 -7.94
CA THR A 3 -7.08 2.53 -7.35
C THR A 3 -5.65 2.16 -7.03
N LYS A 4 -4.71 3.03 -7.41
CA LYS A 4 -3.27 2.85 -7.22
C LYS A 4 -2.70 4.06 -6.48
N PHE A 5 -1.96 3.81 -5.40
CA PHE A 5 -1.21 4.86 -4.69
C PHE A 5 0.28 4.58 -4.82
N LEU A 6 1.05 5.62 -5.17
CA LEU A 6 2.49 5.56 -5.13
C LEU A 6 2.94 6.05 -3.75
N VAL A 7 3.69 5.24 -3.03
CA VAL A 7 4.11 5.53 -1.65
C VAL A 7 5.55 5.13 -1.45
N THR A 8 6.21 5.73 -0.47
CA THR A 8 7.62 5.48 -0.14
C THR A 8 7.79 4.70 1.17
N SER A 9 6.72 4.57 1.96
CA SER A 9 6.74 3.86 3.24
C SER A 9 5.43 3.14 3.57
N GLU A 10 5.47 2.18 4.50
CA GLU A 10 4.27 1.50 5.02
C GLU A 10 3.34 2.48 5.75
N TRP A 11 3.89 3.51 6.40
CA TRP A 11 3.12 4.53 7.11
C TRP A 11 2.34 5.41 6.13
N GLU A 12 3.00 5.88 5.07
CA GLU A 12 2.37 6.64 4.00
C GLU A 12 1.28 5.80 3.30
N ALA A 13 1.53 4.51 3.07
CA ALA A 13 0.52 3.58 2.57
C ALA A 13 -0.74 3.56 3.44
N ALA A 14 -0.58 3.39 4.75
CA ALA A 14 -1.70 3.34 5.68
C ALA A 14 -2.50 4.66 5.70
N GLN A 15 -1.81 5.81 5.65
CA GLN A 15 -2.47 7.13 5.58
C GLN A 15 -3.24 7.32 4.27
N GLN A 16 -2.65 6.98 3.12
CA GLN A 16 -3.32 7.09 1.82
C GLN A 16 -4.55 6.18 1.76
N ILE A 17 -4.44 4.95 2.28
CA ILE A 17 -5.56 4.02 2.38
C ILE A 17 -6.65 4.60 3.29
N GLU A 18 -6.29 5.11 4.47
CA GLU A 18 -7.25 5.71 5.40
C GLU A 18 -7.98 6.91 4.79
N GLN A 19 -7.26 7.80 4.11
CA GLN A 19 -7.81 8.97 3.42
C GLN A 19 -8.75 8.55 2.29
N HIS A 20 -8.34 7.57 1.46
CA HIS A 20 -9.16 7.11 0.33
C HIS A 20 -10.45 6.45 0.80
N PHE A 21 -10.38 5.57 1.79
CA PHE A 21 -11.56 4.84 2.27
C PHE A 21 -12.33 5.57 3.37
N ARG A 22 -11.82 6.70 3.88
CA ARG A 22 -12.33 7.43 5.07
C ARG A 22 -12.54 6.49 6.26
N LYS A 23 -11.65 5.50 6.41
CA LYS A 23 -11.72 4.48 7.45
C LYS A 23 -10.33 3.93 7.70
N LYS A 24 -9.96 3.80 8.97
CA LYS A 24 -8.68 3.23 9.38
C LYS A 24 -8.51 1.81 8.81
N PRO A 25 -7.43 1.53 8.07
CA PRO A 25 -7.14 0.18 7.61
C PRO A 25 -6.80 -0.71 8.80
N ILE A 26 -7.26 -1.95 8.75
CA ILE A 26 -6.84 -2.99 9.67
C ILE A 26 -5.44 -3.41 9.23
N ALA A 27 -4.48 -3.32 10.15
CA ALA A 27 -3.11 -3.78 9.91
C ALA A 27 -3.15 -5.25 9.51
N ALA A 28 -2.81 -5.54 8.26
CA ALA A 28 -2.70 -6.91 7.78
C ALA A 28 -1.24 -7.20 7.44
N GLY A 29 -0.90 -8.48 7.47
CA GLY A 29 0.48 -8.94 7.64
C GLY A 29 1.36 -8.74 6.41
N ARG A 30 2.37 -9.60 6.32
CA ARG A 30 3.16 -9.77 5.09
C ARG A 30 2.75 -11.09 4.45
N ASP A 31 2.56 -11.07 3.14
CA ASP A 31 2.31 -12.28 2.37
C ASP A 31 3.54 -13.19 2.48
N PRO A 32 3.40 -14.47 2.89
CA PRO A 32 4.54 -15.35 3.12
C PRO A 32 5.27 -15.75 1.84
N LYS A 33 4.64 -15.64 0.67
CA LYS A 33 5.26 -16.00 -0.62
C LYS A 33 6.06 -14.84 -1.21
N THR A 34 5.50 -13.63 -1.15
CA THR A 34 6.08 -12.46 -1.81
C THR A 34 6.73 -11.48 -0.84
N GLY A 35 6.47 -11.60 0.46
CA GLY A 35 6.86 -10.63 1.48
C GLY A 35 6.07 -9.33 1.45
N TRP A 36 5.07 -9.20 0.57
CA TRP A 36 4.34 -7.95 0.35
C TRP A 36 3.44 -7.61 1.52
N ARG A 37 3.45 -6.33 1.92
CA ARG A 37 2.56 -5.82 2.96
C ARG A 37 1.14 -5.68 2.42
N PHE A 38 0.15 -6.02 3.23
CA PHE A 38 -1.25 -5.82 2.85
C PHE A 38 -2.08 -5.26 4.00
N TRP A 39 -3.26 -4.72 3.70
CA TRP A 39 -4.23 -4.20 4.66
C TRP A 39 -5.63 -4.59 4.24
N TYR A 40 -6.55 -4.63 5.21
CA TYR A 40 -7.98 -4.78 4.94
C TYR A 40 -8.73 -3.51 5.36
N VAL A 41 -9.58 -3.01 4.47
CA VAL A 41 -10.42 -1.85 4.75
C VAL A 41 -11.73 -1.96 3.98
N LYS A 42 -12.87 -1.78 4.66
CA LYS A 42 -14.22 -1.87 4.05
C LYS A 42 -14.44 -3.12 3.18
N GLY A 43 -13.89 -4.27 3.58
CA GLY A 43 -13.99 -5.53 2.82
C GLY A 43 -13.14 -5.58 1.55
N LYS A 44 -12.24 -4.61 1.35
CA LYS A 44 -11.24 -4.57 0.26
C LYS A 44 -9.85 -4.91 0.79
N ARG A 45 -9.02 -5.48 -0.08
CA ARG A 45 -7.62 -5.81 0.23
C ARG A 45 -6.71 -4.79 -0.45
N CYS A 46 -5.89 -4.08 0.31
CA CYS A 46 -4.89 -3.19 -0.23
C CYS A 46 -3.53 -3.87 -0.15
N VAL A 47 -2.77 -3.94 -1.24
CA VAL A 47 -1.47 -4.64 -1.30
C VAL A 47 -0.40 -3.68 -1.75
N MET A 48 0.67 -3.54 -0.98
CA MET A 48 1.85 -2.75 -1.31
C MET A 48 2.90 -3.61 -1.97
N LYS A 49 3.17 -3.32 -3.24
CA LYS A 49 4.09 -4.06 -4.12
C LYS A 49 5.31 -3.17 -4.44
N PRO A 50 6.52 -3.72 -4.55
CA PRO A 50 7.66 -2.95 -5.01
C PRO A 50 7.44 -2.46 -6.45
N ASN A 51 7.63 -1.17 -6.71
CA ASN A 51 7.38 -0.57 -8.03
C ASN A 51 8.64 -0.50 -8.92
N ARG A 52 9.81 -0.92 -8.40
CA ARG A 52 11.13 -0.78 -9.05
C ARG A 52 11.48 0.65 -9.49
N THR A 53 10.75 1.65 -8.99
CA THR A 53 11.02 3.07 -9.18
C THR A 53 11.54 3.69 -7.89
N GLN A 54 12.22 4.82 -8.01
CA GLN A 54 12.76 5.59 -6.89
C GLN A 54 12.41 7.07 -7.09
N THR A 55 12.27 7.81 -5.99
CA THR A 55 12.20 9.27 -6.00
C THR A 55 13.54 9.88 -6.40
N ALA A 56 13.58 11.18 -6.72
CA ALA A 56 14.80 11.88 -7.14
C ALA A 56 15.93 11.85 -6.09
N ASN A 57 15.60 11.67 -4.81
CA ASN A 57 16.55 11.50 -3.70
C ASN A 57 16.93 10.03 -3.42
N GLY A 58 16.53 9.07 -4.28
CA GLY A 58 16.90 7.67 -4.18
C GLY A 58 15.99 6.79 -3.30
N THR A 59 14.90 7.33 -2.74
CA THR A 59 13.98 6.53 -1.90
C THR A 59 13.17 5.56 -2.75
N PRO A 60 13.16 4.24 -2.42
CA PRO A 60 12.31 3.27 -3.09
C PRO A 60 10.83 3.64 -3.05
N GLN A 61 10.16 3.47 -4.19
CA GLN A 61 8.72 3.63 -4.31
C GLN A 61 8.03 2.28 -4.40
N PHE A 62 6.84 2.24 -3.83
CA PHE A 62 5.96 1.11 -3.77
C PHE A 62 4.61 1.50 -4.34
N LEU A 63 3.96 0.53 -4.97
CA LEU A 63 2.65 0.68 -5.54
C LEU A 63 1.65 -0.05 -4.65
N VAL A 64 0.74 0.71 -4.06
CA VAL A 64 -0.40 0.15 -3.31
C VAL A 64 -1.55 -0.04 -4.30
N THR A 65 -1.99 -1.27 -4.49
CA THR A 65 -3.15 -1.62 -5.31
C THR A 65 -4.33 -2.01 -4.43
N VAL A 66 -5.51 -1.45 -4.70
CA VAL A 66 -6.77 -1.94 -4.13
C VAL A 66 -7.30 -3.11 -4.96
N GLU A 67 -7.48 -4.26 -4.33
CA GLU A 67 -8.11 -5.48 -4.81
C GLU A 67 -9.54 -5.61 -4.23
#